data_AF-A0A9D5EYM7-F1
#
_entry.id   AF-A0A9D5EYM7-F1
#
_cell.length_a   1.000
_cell.length_b   1.000
_cell.length_c   1.000
_cell.angle_alpha   90.00
_cell.angle_beta   90.00
_cell.angle_gamma   90.00
#
_symmetry.space_group_name_H-M   'P 1'
#
loop_
_entity.id
_entity.type
_entity.pdbx_description
1 polymer ?
#
loop_
_entity_poly.entity_id
_entity_poly.type
_entity_poly.pdbx_seq_one_letter_code
_entity_poly.pdbx_strand_id
1 'polypeptide(L)'
;MVVFVANLIVPLFLGWEATGDGGRVGMVAATAVVLLLTLLVVPKWSELRMILVAGGIFTAVAQTLPLIQIIVGIMSVQTVRHLGFVQEYGYRLTELGGFLATLLTACMMLAAAFMSGVFLRAVGRDADRRREAMVAWGNPTIGKSGGELGGQQV
;
A
#
# COMPACT_ATOMS: atom_id res chain seq x y z
N MET A 1 -9.75 7.00 -1.90
CA MET A 1 -10.32 7.02 -3.26
C MET A 1 -9.67 8.10 -4.13
N VAL A 2 -9.68 9.37 -3.72
CA VAL A 2 -9.03 10.47 -4.48
C VAL A 2 -7.56 10.17 -4.84
N VAL A 3 -6.77 9.70 -3.86
CA VAL A 3 -5.36 9.33 -4.07
C VAL A 3 -5.19 8.21 -5.11
N PHE A 4 -6.07 7.21 -5.11
CA PHE A 4 -6.03 6.11 -6.06
C PHE A 4 -6.33 6.58 -7.49
N VAL A 5 -7.34 7.45 -7.65
CA VAL A 5 -7.70 8.03 -8.95
C VAL A 5 -6.57 8.92 -9.48
N ALA A 6 -5.98 9.75 -8.61
CA ALA A 6 -4.85 10.60 -8.98
C ALA A 6 -3.63 9.75 -9.44
N ASN A 7 -3.32 8.68 -8.73
CA ASN A 7 -2.20 7.79 -9.06
C ASN A 7 -2.46 6.89 -10.27
N LEU A 8 -3.71 6.79 -10.74
CA LEU A 8 -4.06 6.05 -11.95
C LEU A 8 -3.77 6.85 -13.23
N ILE A 9 -3.72 8.18 -13.15
CA ILE A 9 -3.56 9.03 -14.34
C ILE A 9 -2.23 8.71 -15.04
N VAL A 10 -1.11 8.82 -14.34
CA VAL A 10 0.22 8.64 -14.94
C VAL A 10 0.40 7.23 -15.55
N PRO A 11 0.09 6.13 -14.84
CA PRO A 11 0.23 4.78 -15.39
C PRO A 11 -0.73 4.50 -16.53
N LEU A 12 -1.94 5.07 -16.48
CA LEU A 12 -2.91 4.87 -17.55
C LEU A 12 -2.45 5.62 -18.80
N PHE A 13 -1.96 6.86 -18.69
CA PHE A 13 -1.39 7.58 -19.82
C PHE A 13 -0.15 6.88 -20.41
N LEU A 14 0.85 6.55 -19.57
CA LEU A 14 2.07 5.89 -20.05
C LEU A 14 1.80 4.49 -20.60
N GLY A 15 0.93 3.73 -19.94
CA GLY A 15 0.56 2.39 -20.37
C GLY A 15 -0.28 2.40 -21.65
N TRP A 16 -1.12 3.42 -21.86
CA TRP A 16 -1.95 3.56 -23.06
C TRP A 16 -1.14 3.80 -24.33
N GLU A 17 -0.03 4.54 -24.23
CA GLU A 17 0.91 4.74 -25.34
C GLU A 17 1.76 3.48 -25.59
N ALA A 18 2.11 2.75 -24.53
CA ALA A 18 2.92 1.53 -24.62
C ALA A 18 2.14 0.29 -25.09
N THR A 19 0.81 0.33 -25.07
CA THR A 19 -0.05 -0.83 -25.41
C THR A 19 -0.85 -0.61 -26.69
N GLY A 20 -0.97 -1.66 -27.50
CA GLY A 20 -1.90 -1.69 -28.63
C GLY A 20 -3.36 -1.80 -28.16
N ASP A 21 -4.31 -1.72 -29.10
CA ASP A 21 -5.74 -1.64 -28.78
C ASP A 21 -6.25 -2.80 -27.89
N GLY A 22 -5.78 -4.03 -28.11
CA GLY A 22 -6.09 -5.15 -27.24
C GLY A 22 -5.52 -5.02 -25.82
N GLY A 23 -4.26 -4.59 -25.68
CA GLY A 23 -3.62 -4.40 -24.38
C GLY A 23 -4.37 -3.39 -23.50
N ARG A 24 -4.94 -2.34 -24.10
CA ARG A 24 -5.72 -1.30 -23.41
C ARG A 24 -6.98 -1.88 -22.73
N VAL A 25 -7.70 -2.76 -23.41
CA VAL A 25 -8.89 -3.42 -22.85
C VAL A 25 -8.50 -4.26 -21.63
N GLY A 26 -7.41 -5.04 -21.74
CA GLY A 26 -6.87 -5.81 -20.64
C GLY A 26 -6.47 -4.96 -19.43
N MET A 27 -5.80 -3.83 -19.68
CA MET A 27 -5.44 -2.87 -18.63
C MET A 27 -6.67 -2.33 -17.89
N VAL A 28 -7.66 -1.83 -18.62
CA VAL A 28 -8.90 -1.27 -18.02
C VAL A 28 -9.64 -2.33 -17.21
N ALA A 29 -9.75 -3.55 -17.73
CA ALA A 29 -10.38 -4.66 -17.03
C ALA A 29 -9.64 -5.01 -15.73
N ALA A 30 -8.30 -5.08 -15.76
CA ALA A 30 -7.49 -5.34 -14.57
C ALA A 30 -7.65 -4.23 -13.52
N THR A 31 -7.62 -2.95 -13.94
CA THR A 31 -7.87 -1.82 -13.04
C THR A 31 -9.25 -1.88 -12.40
N ALA A 32 -10.28 -2.22 -13.18
CA ALA A 32 -11.64 -2.38 -12.68
C ALA A 32 -11.74 -3.50 -11.64
N VAL A 33 -11.10 -4.65 -11.90
CA VAL A 33 -11.04 -5.78 -10.95
C VAL A 33 -10.37 -5.36 -9.64
N VAL A 34 -9.20 -4.73 -9.71
CA VAL A 34 -8.46 -4.29 -8.51
C VAL A 34 -9.26 -3.25 -7.72
N LEU A 35 -9.90 -2.30 -8.42
CA LEU A 35 -10.76 -1.31 -7.78
C LEU A 35 -11.95 -1.96 -7.08
N LEU A 36 -12.64 -2.89 -7.75
CA LEU A 36 -13.78 -3.61 -7.20
C LEU A 36 -13.37 -4.44 -5.97
N LEU A 37 -12.27 -5.19 -6.07
CA LEU A 37 -11.73 -5.96 -4.94
C LEU A 37 -11.41 -5.05 -3.75
N THR A 38 -10.78 -3.90 -3.99
CA THR A 38 -10.46 -2.92 -2.94
C THR A 38 -11.74 -2.40 -2.27
N LEU A 39 -12.76 -2.07 -3.06
CA LEU A 39 -14.05 -1.59 -2.55
C LEU A 39 -14.80 -2.66 -1.75
N LEU A 40 -14.70 -3.93 -2.12
CA LEU A 40 -15.41 -5.03 -1.46
C LEU A 40 -14.71 -5.56 -0.20
N VAL A 41 -13.36 -5.58 -0.20
CA VAL A 41 -12.56 -6.20 0.86
C VAL A 41 -12.20 -5.20 1.96
N VAL A 42 -11.74 -4.00 1.60
CA VAL A 42 -11.20 -3.04 2.58
C VAL A 42 -12.22 -2.60 3.64
N PRO A 43 -13.51 -2.34 3.33
CA PRO A 43 -14.47 -1.94 4.36
C PRO A 43 -14.78 -3.03 5.39
N LYS A 44 -14.59 -4.31 5.04
CA LYS A 44 -14.92 -5.44 5.93
C LYS A 44 -13.87 -5.65 7.03
N TRP A 45 -12.67 -5.08 6.91
CA TRP A 45 -11.53 -5.35 7.80
C TRP A 45 -10.92 -4.04 8.28
N SER A 46 -11.35 -3.54 9.45
CA SER A 46 -10.93 -2.25 10.00
C SER A 46 -9.42 -2.11 10.18
N GLU A 47 -8.75 -3.17 10.65
CA GLU A 47 -7.29 -3.21 10.82
C GLU A 47 -6.55 -3.11 9.50
N LEU A 48 -7.03 -3.85 8.49
CA LEU A 48 -6.46 -3.82 7.15
C LEU A 48 -6.62 -2.43 6.53
N ARG A 49 -7.78 -1.79 6.73
CA ARG A 49 -8.04 -0.42 6.29
C ARG A 49 -7.04 0.57 6.88
N MET A 50 -6.75 0.49 8.18
CA MET A 50 -5.79 1.39 8.81
C MET A 50 -4.38 1.22 8.24
N ILE A 51 -3.92 -0.03 8.06
CA ILE A 51 -2.61 -0.32 7.46
C ILE A 51 -2.53 0.18 6.02
N LEU A 52 -3.51 -0.19 5.19
CA LEU A 52 -3.53 0.15 3.77
C LEU A 52 -3.69 1.66 3.52
N VAL A 53 -4.43 2.39 4.36
CA VAL A 53 -4.56 3.85 4.22
C VAL A 53 -3.24 4.54 4.56
N ALA A 54 -2.62 4.22 5.70
CA ALA A 54 -1.35 4.84 6.08
C ALA A 54 -0.24 4.50 5.07
N GLY A 55 -0.14 3.22 4.71
CA GLY A 55 0.78 2.73 3.70
C GLY A 55 0.53 3.31 2.32
N GLY A 56 -0.73 3.36 1.89
CA GLY A 56 -1.13 3.90 0.60
C GLY A 56 -0.85 5.40 0.46
N ILE A 57 -1.01 6.18 1.54
CA ILE A 57 -0.60 7.60 1.55
C ILE A 57 0.92 7.70 1.37
N PHE A 58 1.70 6.91 2.11
CA PHE A 58 3.15 6.90 1.97
C PHE A 58 3.60 6.52 0.56
N THR A 59 3.03 5.45 -0.01
CA THR A 59 3.34 5.02 -1.38
C THR A 59 2.91 6.06 -2.39
N ALA A 60 1.77 6.73 -2.21
CA ALA A 60 1.33 7.80 -3.10
C ALA A 60 2.28 9.01 -3.09
N VAL A 61 2.77 9.39 -1.91
CA VAL A 61 3.80 10.43 -1.78
C VAL A 61 5.10 9.96 -2.45
N ALA A 62 5.50 8.71 -2.27
CA ALA A 62 6.68 8.17 -2.96
C ALA A 62 6.51 8.12 -4.50
N GLN A 63 5.27 7.95 -4.98
CA GLN A 63 4.92 7.93 -6.41
C GLN A 63 4.92 9.31 -7.06
N THR A 64 5.09 10.42 -6.32
CA THR A 64 5.35 11.73 -6.96
C THR A 64 6.62 11.69 -7.81
N LEU A 65 7.53 10.76 -7.50
CA LEU A 65 8.58 10.33 -8.40
C LEU A 65 8.15 9.02 -9.07
N PRO A 66 7.83 9.00 -10.38
CA PRO A 66 7.28 7.82 -11.06
C PRO A 66 8.28 6.64 -11.18
N LEU A 67 9.46 6.73 -10.55
CA LEU A 67 10.55 5.78 -10.70
C LEU A 67 10.18 4.36 -10.24
N ILE A 68 9.60 4.23 -9.04
CA ILE A 68 9.20 2.91 -8.50
C ILE A 68 8.14 2.29 -9.41
N GLN A 69 7.17 3.08 -9.86
CA GLN A 69 6.09 2.61 -10.71
C GLN A 69 6.57 2.18 -12.09
N ILE A 70 7.52 2.91 -12.68
CA ILE A 70 8.16 2.54 -13.94
C ILE A 70 8.93 1.22 -13.78
N ILE A 71 9.74 1.07 -12.72
CA ILE A 71 10.51 -0.16 -12.49
C ILE A 71 9.56 -1.36 -12.32
N VAL A 72 8.54 -1.23 -11.47
CA VAL A 72 7.56 -2.30 -11.23
C VAL A 72 6.77 -2.62 -12.50
N GLY A 73 6.38 -1.61 -13.28
CA GLY A 73 5.69 -1.78 -14.54
C GLY A 73 6.54 -2.52 -15.57
N ILE A 74 7.81 -2.13 -15.73
CA ILE A 74 8.77 -2.81 -16.62
C ILE A 74 8.95 -4.26 -16.19
N MET A 75 9.19 -4.52 -14.89
CA MET A 75 9.35 -5.87 -14.36
C MET A 75 8.11 -6.73 -14.64
N SER A 76 6.91 -6.18 -14.40
CA SER A 76 5.64 -6.89 -14.65
C SER A 76 5.46 -7.23 -16.13
N VAL A 77 5.77 -6.29 -17.04
CA VAL A 77 5.73 -6.54 -18.48
C VAL A 77 6.72 -7.63 -18.85
N GLN A 78 7.97 -7.56 -18.38
CA GLN A 78 9.00 -8.59 -18.65
C GLN A 78 8.58 -9.97 -18.16
N THR A 79 8.02 -10.08 -16.95
CA THR A 79 7.47 -11.34 -16.43
C THR A 79 6.40 -11.90 -17.36
N VAL A 80 5.46 -11.07 -17.80
CA VAL A 80 4.40 -11.49 -18.74
C VAL A 80 4.96 -11.88 -20.12
N ARG A 81 6.04 -11.22 -20.57
CA ARG A 81 6.75 -11.63 -21.78
C ARG A 81 7.33 -13.03 -21.65
N HIS A 82 8.00 -13.33 -20.53
CA HIS A 82 8.57 -14.65 -20.26
C HIS A 82 7.51 -15.75 -20.15
N LEU A 83 6.29 -15.40 -19.77
CA LEU A 83 5.15 -16.33 -19.75
C LEU A 83 4.51 -16.58 -21.13
N GLY A 84 5.00 -15.93 -22.20
CA GLY A 84 4.53 -16.16 -23.57
C GLY A 84 3.28 -15.37 -23.97
N PHE A 85 2.87 -14.36 -23.19
CA PHE A 85 1.68 -13.54 -23.50
C PHE A 85 1.96 -12.33 -24.42
N VAL A 86 3.08 -12.37 -25.16
CA VAL A 86 3.46 -11.36 -26.15
C VAL A 86 3.41 -11.98 -27.53
N GLN A 87 2.77 -11.30 -28.48
CA GLN A 87 2.83 -11.72 -29.88
C GLN A 87 4.22 -11.42 -30.44
N GLU A 88 4.87 -12.43 -31.03
CA GLU A 88 6.22 -12.34 -31.60
C GLU A 88 6.34 -11.23 -32.66
N TYR A 89 5.26 -10.95 -33.39
CA TYR A 89 5.24 -9.90 -34.42
C TYR A 89 4.86 -8.54 -33.81
N GLY A 90 5.85 -7.81 -33.32
CA GLY A 90 5.75 -6.36 -33.07
C GLY A 90 5.73 -5.91 -31.61
N TYR A 91 6.16 -6.74 -30.66
CA TYR A 91 6.24 -6.39 -29.22
C TYR A 91 4.92 -5.88 -28.61
N ARG A 92 3.77 -6.19 -29.24
CA ARG A 92 2.46 -5.80 -28.73
C ARG A 92 1.99 -6.81 -27.70
N LEU A 93 1.59 -6.33 -26.53
CA LEU A 93 0.94 -7.18 -25.55
C LEU A 93 -0.44 -7.62 -26.06
N THR A 94 -0.75 -8.90 -25.87
CA THR A 94 -2.12 -9.41 -26.00
C THR A 94 -3.04 -8.76 -24.96
N GLU A 95 -4.36 -8.86 -25.16
CA GLU A 95 -5.36 -8.43 -24.16
C GLU A 95 -5.08 -9.05 -22.79
N LEU A 96 -4.86 -10.37 -22.77
CA LEU A 96 -4.52 -11.11 -21.56
C LEU A 96 -3.16 -10.67 -20.98
N GLY A 97 -2.17 -10.39 -21.83
CA GLY A 97 -0.88 -9.87 -21.39
C GLY A 97 -0.98 -8.51 -20.71
N GLY A 98 -1.75 -7.57 -21.29
CA GLY A 98 -2.02 -6.27 -20.69
C GLY A 98 -2.75 -6.38 -19.34
N PHE A 99 -3.72 -7.29 -19.26
CA PHE A 99 -4.44 -7.60 -18.02
C PHE A 99 -3.50 -8.13 -16.94
N LEU A 100 -2.71 -9.16 -17.24
CA LEU A 100 -1.79 -9.78 -16.28
C LEU A 100 -0.69 -8.81 -15.83
N ALA A 101 -0.12 -8.03 -16.74
CA ALA A 101 0.94 -7.07 -16.40
C ALA A 101 0.41 -5.98 -15.44
N THR A 102 -0.82 -5.51 -15.68
CA THR A 102 -1.48 -4.53 -14.82
C THR A 102 -1.83 -5.12 -13.46
N LEU A 103 -2.33 -6.36 -13.42
CA LEU A 103 -2.66 -7.06 -12.18
C LEU A 103 -1.40 -7.30 -11.33
N LEU A 104 -0.30 -7.74 -11.94
CA LEU A 104 0.99 -7.91 -11.27
C LEU A 104 1.51 -6.59 -10.70
N THR A 105 1.47 -5.53 -11.51
CA THR A 105 1.86 -4.18 -11.08
C THR A 105 1.04 -3.73 -9.87
N ALA A 106 -0.28 -3.91 -9.92
CA ALA A 106 -1.17 -3.57 -8.82
C ALA A 106 -0.88 -4.38 -7.55
N CYS A 107 -0.64 -5.70 -7.67
CA CYS A 107 -0.29 -6.56 -6.55
C CYS A 107 1.04 -6.14 -5.89
N MET A 108 2.07 -5.83 -6.68
CA MET A 108 3.35 -5.37 -6.15
C MET A 108 3.23 -4.02 -5.43
N MET A 109 2.46 -3.09 -6.00
CA MET A 109 2.20 -1.79 -5.37
C MET A 109 1.36 -1.91 -4.10
N LEU A 110 0.37 -2.80 -4.09
CA LEU A 110 -0.45 -3.08 -2.92
C LEU A 110 0.40 -3.72 -1.81
N ALA A 111 1.30 -4.65 -2.17
CA ALA A 111 2.25 -5.24 -1.23
C ALA A 111 3.20 -4.19 -0.65
N ALA A 112 3.75 -3.30 -1.49
CA ALA A 112 4.59 -2.19 -1.04
C ALA A 112 3.83 -1.27 -0.07
N ALA A 113 2.59 -0.87 -0.40
CA ALA A 113 1.74 -0.08 0.48
C ALA A 113 1.47 -0.79 1.80
N PHE A 114 1.13 -2.09 1.76
CA PHE A 114 0.90 -2.87 2.97
C PHE A 114 2.14 -2.91 3.86
N MET A 115 3.32 -3.21 3.29
CA MET A 115 4.59 -3.24 4.02
C MET A 115 4.93 -1.88 4.64
N SER A 116 4.77 -0.79 3.91
CA SER A 116 4.96 0.57 4.45
C SER A 116 3.98 0.88 5.57
N GLY A 117 2.72 0.48 5.45
CA GLY A 117 1.71 0.66 6.50
C GLY A 117 2.03 -0.10 7.78
N VAL A 118 2.47 -1.36 7.65
CA VAL A 118 2.91 -2.18 8.79
C VAL A 118 4.12 -1.54 9.46
N PHE A 119 5.11 -1.11 8.66
CA PHE A 119 6.31 -0.44 9.17
C PHE A 119 5.98 0.85 9.93
N LEU A 120 5.14 1.72 9.38
CA LEU A 120 4.72 2.96 10.03
C LEU A 120 3.97 2.69 11.35
N ARG A 121 3.11 1.66 11.39
CA ARG A 121 2.43 1.26 12.65
C ARG A 121 3.43 0.71 13.67
N ALA A 122 4.43 -0.07 13.25
CA ALA A 122 5.45 -0.59 14.15
C ALA A 122 6.24 0.57 14.81
N VAL A 123 6.72 1.52 14.00
CA VAL A 123 7.46 2.69 14.48
C VAL A 123 6.60 3.58 15.39
N GLY A 124 5.31 3.77 15.05
CA GLY A 124 4.38 4.54 15.88
C GLY A 124 4.17 3.92 17.26
N ARG A 125 4.00 2.60 17.34
CA ARG A 125 3.82 1.89 18.63
C ARG A 125 5.04 2.02 19.55
N ASP A 126 6.24 2.03 18.98
CA ASP A 126 7.45 2.23 19.77
C ASP A 126 7.56 3.67 20.29
N ALA A 127 7.12 4.66 19.50
CA ALA A 127 7.09 6.06 19.92
C ALA A 127 6.10 6.28 21.08
N ASP A 128 4.92 5.67 21.02
CA ASP A 128 3.90 5.79 22.08
C ASP A 128 4.37 5.16 23.39
N ARG A 129 4.97 3.95 23.33
CA ARG A 129 5.56 3.29 24.50
C ARG A 129 6.65 4.12 25.17
N ARG A 130 7.49 4.81 24.38
CA ARG A 130 8.53 5.71 24.90
C ARG A 130 7.92 6.93 25.58
N ARG A 131 6.82 7.49 25.03
CA ARG A 131 6.10 8.62 25.66
C ARG A 131 5.50 8.23 27.00
N GLU A 132 4.83 7.08 27.07
CA GLU A 132 4.27 6.55 28.33
C GLU A 132 5.36 6.33 29.39
N ALA A 133 6.51 5.75 29.00
CA ALA A 133 7.65 5.58 29.90
C ALA A 133 8.19 6.93 30.41
N MET A 134 8.32 7.94 29.53
CA MET A 134 8.79 9.27 29.94
C MET A 134 7.82 9.98 30.89
N VAL A 135 6.50 9.85 30.68
CA VAL A 135 5.48 10.42 31.58
C VAL A 135 5.50 9.72 32.94
N ALA A 136 5.67 8.41 32.98
CA ALA A 136 5.80 7.65 34.23
C ALA A 136 7.05 8.03 35.03
N TRP A 137 8.18 8.26 34.34
CA TRP A 137 9.43 8.72 34.97
C TRP A 137 9.38 10.18 35.43
N GLY A 138 8.74 11.06 34.66
CA GLY A 138 8.64 12.49 34.95
C GLY A 138 7.62 12.85 36.02
N ASN A 139 6.81 11.90 36.49
CA ASN A 139 5.78 12.13 37.50
C ASN A 139 6.16 11.50 38.86
N PRO A 140 6.99 12.17 39.68
CA PRO A 140 7.46 11.63 40.96
C PRO A 140 6.35 11.47 42.02
N THR A 141 5.12 11.93 41.78
CA THR A 141 4.04 11.92 42.79
C THR A 141 3.26 10.60 42.89
N ILE A 142 3.46 9.63 41.99
CA ILE A 142 2.78 8.31 42.11
C ILE A 142 3.48 7.39 43.13
N GLY A 143 4.67 7.73 43.62
CA GLY A 143 5.45 6.90 44.54
C GLY A 143 5.21 7.10 46.05
N LYS A 144 4.35 8.03 46.49
CA LYS A 144 4.18 8.37 47.92
C LYS A 144 2.71 8.35 48.39
N SER A 145 2.05 7.21 48.34
CA SER A 145 0.70 7.04 48.94
C SER A 145 0.51 5.71 49.70
N GLY A 146 1.56 4.93 49.93
CA GLY A 146 1.43 3.60 50.58
C GLY A 146 1.88 3.51 52.03
N GLY A 147 2.31 4.61 52.66
CA GLY A 147 3.01 4.57 53.96
C GLY A 147 2.20 4.98 55.18
N GLU A 148 1.03 5.61 55.02
CA GLU A 148 0.29 6.17 56.16
C GLU A 148 -1.15 5.70 56.10
N LEU A 149 -1.51 4.85 57.07
CA LEU A 149 -2.77 4.78 57.81
C LEU A 149 -3.06 3.32 58.18
N GLY A 150 -2.43 2.87 59.27
CA GLY A 150 -2.75 1.61 59.92
C GLY A 150 -2.18 1.47 61.32
N GLY A 151 -1.84 2.58 61.98
CA GLY A 151 -1.45 2.65 63.38
C GLY A 151 -2.43 3.55 64.12
N GLN A 152 -3.59 3.02 64.47
CA GLN A 152 -4.52 3.63 65.43
C GLN A 152 -5.01 2.48 66.31
N GLN A 153 -4.26 2.16 67.36
CA GLN A 153 -4.40 2.66 68.75
C GLN A 153 -5.57 2.03 69.51
N VAL A 154 -5.15 1.24 70.51
CA VAL A 154 -5.77 0.90 71.81
C VAL A 154 -6.92 -0.09 71.81
#